data_AF-A3KQM5-F1
#
_entry.id   AF-A3KQM5-F1
#
_cell.length_a   1.000
_cell.length_b   1.000
_cell.length_c   1.000
_cell.angle_alpha   90.00
_cell.angle_beta   90.00
_cell.angle_gamma   90.00
#
_symmetry.space_group_name_H-M   'P 1'
#
loop_
_entity.id
_entity.type
_entity.pdbx_description
1 polymer ?
#
loop_
_entity_poly.entity_id
_entity_poly.type
_entity_poly.pdbx_seq_one_letter_code
_entity_poly.pdbx_strand_id
1 'polypeptide(L)'
;MEQGSEENMESSWTLLSWMASGVMVFGGAVPYVPQYQEIQRTSNAEGFSTRVCLVLLIANILRIFFWIGKQFELPLLLQSVVMILTMLAMLHLCCSIQSSNRVSTKQHHITDLDLRYFWSWSSFEDYLMFCFAFTLLCAFITFLFLDWLLFVEALGSQAVMFEAMLGLPQLLQNYNNRSTRGMSVKMVLLWTAGDVFKTTYFVINESPAQFLVCGAVQILIDIAILLQVGYYGQDSRIKLG
;
A
#
# COMPACT_ATOMS: atom_id res chain seq x y z
N MET A 1 -2.01 1.28 -48.95
CA MET A 1 -2.34 0.24 -47.94
C MET A 1 -1.31 0.20 -46.83
N GLU A 2 0.00 0.29 -47.14
CA GLU A 2 1.08 0.29 -46.13
C GLU A 2 0.99 1.45 -45.11
N GLN A 3 0.71 2.67 -45.58
CA GLN A 3 0.52 3.84 -44.69
C GLN A 3 -0.62 3.64 -43.67
N GLY A 4 -1.74 3.03 -44.10
CA GLY A 4 -2.86 2.74 -43.20
C GLY A 4 -2.55 1.61 -42.21
N SER A 5 -1.69 0.65 -42.56
CA SER A 5 -1.25 -0.37 -41.60
C SER A 5 -0.24 0.18 -40.58
N GLU A 6 0.63 1.10 -40.99
CA GLU A 6 1.57 1.78 -40.08
C GLU A 6 0.83 2.68 -39.09
N GLU A 7 -0.12 3.51 -39.56
CA GLU A 7 -0.97 4.34 -38.68
C GLU A 7 -1.80 3.50 -37.69
N ASN A 8 -2.37 2.37 -38.14
CA ASN A 8 -3.09 1.44 -37.28
C ASN A 8 -2.17 0.77 -36.24
N MET A 9 -0.92 0.49 -36.60
CA MET A 9 0.06 -0.11 -35.70
C MET A 9 0.55 0.92 -34.67
N GLU A 10 0.89 2.14 -35.08
CA GLU A 10 1.28 3.24 -34.17
C GLU A 10 0.15 3.63 -33.21
N SER A 11 -1.09 3.73 -33.69
CA SER A 11 -2.26 3.97 -32.83
C SER A 11 -2.49 2.83 -31.83
N SER A 12 -2.24 1.58 -32.22
CA SER A 12 -2.33 0.43 -31.32
C SER A 12 -1.24 0.45 -30.25
N TRP A 13 0.01 0.77 -30.61
CA TRP A 13 1.13 0.90 -29.67
C TRP A 13 0.94 2.06 -28.70
N THR A 14 0.46 3.20 -29.19
CA THR A 14 0.16 4.36 -28.34
C THR A 14 -0.98 4.03 -27.38
N LEU A 15 -2.09 3.44 -27.84
CA LEU A 15 -3.18 3.00 -26.96
C LEU A 15 -2.69 2.02 -25.89
N LEU A 16 -1.85 1.05 -26.27
CA LEU A 16 -1.25 0.09 -25.33
C LEU A 16 -0.39 0.79 -24.27
N SER A 17 0.44 1.76 -24.67
CA SER A 17 1.28 2.53 -23.74
C SER A 17 0.45 3.39 -22.78
N TRP A 18 -0.65 3.98 -23.25
CA TRP A 18 -1.60 4.72 -22.43
C TRP A 18 -2.32 3.81 -21.43
N MET A 19 -2.75 2.62 -21.87
CA MET A 19 -3.35 1.62 -20.98
C MET A 19 -2.35 1.12 -19.93
N ALA A 20 -1.12 0.82 -20.34
CA ALA A 20 -0.06 0.40 -19.42
C ALA A 20 0.23 1.47 -18.36
N SER A 21 0.33 2.74 -18.78
CA SER A 21 0.51 3.87 -17.87
C SER A 21 -0.67 4.01 -16.90
N GLY A 22 -1.91 3.87 -17.39
CA GLY A 22 -3.11 3.86 -16.54
C GLY A 22 -3.10 2.74 -15.50
N VAL A 23 -2.73 1.52 -15.92
CA VAL A 23 -2.59 0.37 -15.01
C VAL A 23 -1.48 0.60 -14.00
N MET A 24 -0.35 1.21 -14.38
CA MET A 24 0.71 1.54 -13.43
C MET A 24 0.26 2.57 -12.40
N VAL A 25 -0.46 3.61 -12.81
CA VAL A 25 -0.94 4.67 -11.91
C VAL A 25 -2.01 4.15 -10.93
N PHE A 26 -3.02 3.45 -11.44
CA PHE A 26 -4.19 3.06 -10.64
C PHE A 26 -4.13 1.63 -10.10
N GLY A 27 -3.26 0.78 -10.64
CA GLY A 27 -3.20 -0.64 -10.28
C GLY A 27 -2.94 -0.88 -8.80
N GLY A 28 -2.17 -0.01 -8.15
CA GLY A 28 -1.95 -0.09 -6.70
C GLY A 28 -3.19 0.21 -5.86
N ALA A 29 -4.12 1.03 -6.34
CA ALA A 29 -5.34 1.40 -5.62
C ALA A 29 -6.46 0.36 -5.78
N VAL A 30 -6.49 -0.35 -6.91
CA VAL A 30 -7.52 -1.36 -7.24
C VAL A 30 -7.75 -2.40 -6.13
N PRO A 31 -6.72 -2.99 -5.49
CA PRO A 31 -6.89 -3.93 -4.37
C PRO A 31 -7.69 -3.37 -3.19
N TYR A 32 -7.62 -2.06 -2.93
CA TYR A 32 -8.29 -1.44 -1.79
C TYR A 32 -9.76 -1.14 -2.04
N VAL A 33 -10.20 -1.08 -3.31
CA VAL A 33 -11.61 -0.90 -3.65
C VAL A 33 -12.49 -2.01 -3.05
N PRO A 34 -12.23 -3.32 -3.25
CA PRO A 34 -13.02 -4.37 -2.63
C PRO A 34 -12.89 -4.39 -1.10
N GLN A 35 -11.75 -3.98 -0.52
CA GLN A 35 -11.62 -3.87 0.94
C GLN A 35 -12.48 -2.72 1.51
N TYR A 36 -12.46 -1.57 0.84
CA TYR A 36 -13.28 -0.42 1.19
C TYR A 36 -14.77 -0.78 1.16
N GLN A 37 -15.21 -1.45 0.10
CA GLN A 37 -16.58 -1.95 -0.03
C GLN A 37 -16.96 -2.97 1.06
N GLU A 38 -16.05 -3.88 1.41
CA GLU A 38 -16.27 -4.87 2.48
C GLU A 38 -16.46 -4.19 3.84
N ILE A 39 -15.59 -3.24 4.17
CA ILE A 39 -15.66 -2.47 5.42
C ILE A 39 -16.97 -1.66 5.48
N GLN A 40 -17.37 -1.03 4.37
CA GLN A 40 -18.63 -0.29 4.29
C GLN A 40 -19.86 -1.19 4.46
N ARG A 41 -19.86 -2.37 3.85
CA ARG A 41 -21.00 -3.31 3.93
C ARG A 41 -21.14 -3.94 5.30
N THR A 42 -20.03 -4.28 5.93
CA THR A 42 -20.00 -4.95 7.23
C THR A 42 -20.06 -3.98 8.41
N SER A 43 -19.84 -2.67 8.15
CA SER A 43 -19.63 -1.64 9.17
C SER A 43 -18.60 -2.09 10.22
N ASN A 44 -17.59 -2.85 9.80
CA ASN A 44 -16.56 -3.38 10.68
C ASN A 44 -15.19 -3.27 10.02
N ALA A 45 -14.28 -2.55 10.68
CA ALA A 45 -12.90 -2.34 10.23
C ALA A 45 -11.87 -3.25 10.96
N GLU A 46 -12.29 -4.08 11.92
CA GLU A 46 -11.40 -4.88 12.78
C GLU A 46 -10.57 -5.91 12.00
N GLY A 47 -11.09 -6.39 10.86
CA GLY A 47 -10.38 -7.32 9.99
C GLY A 47 -9.27 -6.69 9.14
N PHE A 48 -9.26 -5.36 9.01
CA PHE A 48 -8.27 -4.65 8.22
C PHE A 48 -7.22 -3.99 9.13
N SER A 49 -5.95 -4.15 8.79
CA SER A 49 -4.87 -3.53 9.54
C SER A 49 -4.62 -2.11 9.07
N THR A 50 -4.95 -1.11 9.91
CA THR A 50 -4.60 0.30 9.63
C THR A 50 -3.09 0.49 9.51
N ARG A 51 -2.26 -0.40 10.08
CA ARG A 51 -0.80 -0.40 9.94
C ARG A 51 -0.34 -0.68 8.50
N VAL A 52 -1.16 -1.34 7.68
CA VAL A 52 -0.91 -1.42 6.22
C VAL A 52 -0.88 -0.02 5.63
N CYS A 53 -1.84 0.83 6.01
CA CYS A 53 -1.87 2.23 5.58
C CYS A 53 -0.64 3.01 6.05
N LEU A 54 -0.16 2.79 7.28
CA LEU A 54 1.08 3.42 7.78
C LEU A 54 2.26 3.14 6.86
N VAL A 55 2.51 1.86 6.62
CA VAL A 55 3.67 1.39 5.85
C VAL A 55 3.62 1.95 4.44
N LEU A 56 2.44 1.95 3.80
CA LEU A 56 2.27 2.49 2.46
C LEU A 56 2.33 4.01 2.41
N LEU A 57 1.82 4.74 3.41
CA LEU A 57 1.97 6.19 3.48
C LEU A 57 3.44 6.57 3.60
N ILE A 58 4.19 5.91 4.48
CA ILE A 58 5.65 6.11 4.61
C ILE A 58 6.34 5.79 3.29
N ALA A 59 6.09 4.62 2.70
CA ALA A 59 6.72 4.20 1.44
C ALA A 59 6.50 5.23 0.31
N ASN A 60 5.25 5.68 0.12
CA ASN A 60 4.91 6.58 -0.98
C ASN A 60 5.38 8.02 -0.74
N ILE A 61 5.41 8.49 0.50
CA ILE A 61 6.02 9.80 0.85
C ILE A 61 7.52 9.76 0.57
N LEU A 62 8.23 8.72 1.03
CA LEU A 62 9.66 8.56 0.76
C LEU A 62 9.95 8.48 -0.73
N ARG A 63 9.10 7.79 -1.49
CA ARG A 63 9.25 7.66 -2.94
C ARG A 63 9.09 9.00 -3.68
N ILE A 64 8.19 9.88 -3.23
CA ILE A 64 8.07 11.24 -3.77
C ILE A 64 9.37 12.03 -3.55
N PHE A 65 9.97 11.95 -2.35
CA PHE A 65 11.26 12.61 -2.10
C PHE A 65 12.42 11.97 -2.87
N PHE A 66 12.41 10.65 -3.04
CA PHE A 66 13.37 9.96 -3.90
C PHE A 66 13.30 10.46 -5.34
N TRP A 67 12.09 10.68 -5.88
CA TRP A 67 11.90 11.23 -7.22
C TRP A 67 12.53 12.62 -7.39
N ILE A 68 12.52 13.46 -6.35
CA ILE A 68 13.15 14.79 -6.38
C ILE A 68 14.67 14.67 -6.54
N GLY A 69 15.31 13.72 -5.85
CA GLY A 69 16.75 13.49 -5.96
C GLY A 69 17.14 12.73 -7.24
N LYS A 70 16.32 11.76 -7.66
CA LYS A 70 16.54 10.94 -8.85
C LYS A 70 15.22 10.72 -9.58
N GLN A 71 15.02 11.48 -10.64
CA GLN A 71 13.78 11.40 -11.43
C GLN A 71 13.65 10.03 -12.09
N PHE A 72 12.46 9.46 -11.97
CA PHE A 72 12.00 8.28 -12.68
C PHE A 72 10.66 8.60 -13.37
N GLU A 73 10.15 7.65 -14.13
CA GLU A 73 8.92 7.76 -14.94
C GLU A 73 7.74 8.40 -14.17
N LEU A 74 7.14 9.42 -14.77
CA LEU A 74 6.02 10.19 -14.19
C LEU A 74 4.81 9.32 -13.78
N PRO A 75 4.44 8.23 -14.49
CA PRO A 75 3.40 7.30 -14.05
C PRO A 75 3.65 6.69 -12.65
N LEU A 76 4.88 6.37 -12.27
CA LEU A 76 5.18 5.84 -10.93
C LEU A 76 5.08 6.93 -9.85
N LEU A 77 5.37 8.19 -10.19
CA LEU A 77 5.17 9.31 -9.28
C LEU A 77 3.68 9.50 -9.01
N LEU A 78 2.86 9.52 -10.08
CA LEU A 78 1.41 9.60 -9.98
C LEU A 78 0.82 8.41 -9.21
N GLN A 79 1.35 7.20 -9.41
CA GLN A 79 0.98 6.04 -8.61
C GLN A 79 1.16 6.30 -7.11
N SER A 80 2.25 6.97 -6.73
CA SER A 80 2.54 7.27 -5.32
C SER A 80 1.53 8.25 -4.73
N VAL A 81 1.15 9.27 -5.49
CA VAL A 81 0.10 10.22 -5.11
C VAL A 81 -1.25 9.50 -4.95
N VAL A 82 -1.63 8.67 -5.92
CA VAL A 82 -2.88 7.88 -5.89
C VAL A 82 -2.89 6.94 -4.68
N MET A 83 -1.76 6.30 -4.36
CA MET A 83 -1.65 5.43 -3.20
C MET A 83 -1.82 6.20 -1.88
N ILE A 84 -1.21 7.37 -1.74
CA ILE A 84 -1.38 8.23 -0.55
C ILE A 84 -2.86 8.58 -0.37
N LEU A 85 -3.54 9.04 -1.43
CA LEU A 85 -4.96 9.38 -1.37
C LEU A 85 -5.81 8.16 -1.01
N THR A 86 -5.50 6.99 -1.56
CA THR A 86 -6.20 5.74 -1.26
C THR A 86 -6.01 5.34 0.21
N MET A 87 -4.80 5.46 0.76
CA MET A 87 -4.52 5.13 2.16
C MET A 87 -5.22 6.10 3.11
N LEU A 88 -5.24 7.40 2.78
CA LEU A 88 -6.00 8.39 3.54
C LEU A 88 -7.50 8.11 3.50
N ALA A 89 -8.06 7.73 2.36
CA ALA A 89 -9.46 7.34 2.24
C ALA A 89 -9.80 6.08 3.08
N MET A 90 -8.92 5.08 3.06
CA MET A 90 -9.05 3.89 3.91
C MET A 90 -9.01 4.24 5.40
N LEU A 91 -8.08 5.08 5.83
CA LEU A 91 -7.98 5.54 7.22
C LEU A 91 -9.21 6.34 7.63
N HIS A 92 -9.68 7.26 6.79
CA HIS A 92 -10.89 8.03 7.03
C HIS A 92 -12.11 7.12 7.22
N LEU A 93 -12.30 6.13 6.36
CA LEU A 93 -13.37 5.13 6.50
C LEU A 93 -13.25 4.35 7.80
N CYS A 94 -12.06 3.85 8.12
CA CYS A 94 -11.82 3.07 9.34
C CYS A 94 -12.10 3.91 10.59
N CYS A 95 -11.68 5.18 10.63
CA CYS A 95 -11.95 6.08 11.74
C CYS A 95 -13.44 6.39 11.89
N SER A 96 -14.12 6.66 10.77
CA SER A 96 -15.56 6.94 10.75
C SER A 96 -16.38 5.79 11.35
N ILE A 97 -16.12 4.55 10.93
CA ILE A 97 -16.81 3.37 11.46
C ILE A 97 -16.45 3.10 12.92
N GLN A 98 -15.17 3.21 13.29
CA GLN A 98 -14.76 3.03 14.68
C GLN A 98 -15.39 4.07 15.61
N SER A 99 -15.53 5.32 15.15
CA SER A 99 -16.18 6.38 15.90
C SER A 99 -17.68 6.11 16.08
N SER A 100 -18.34 5.55 15.06
CA SER A 100 -19.77 5.22 15.12
C SER A 100 -20.05 4.00 16.00
N ASN A 101 -19.18 2.99 16.01
CA ASN A 101 -19.36 1.76 16.79
C ASN A 101 -18.75 1.83 18.20
N ARG A 102 -18.14 2.95 18.59
CA ARG A 102 -17.38 3.01 19.84
C ARG A 102 -18.30 3.03 21.06
N VAL A 103 -18.19 1.98 21.86
CA VAL A 103 -18.80 1.92 23.20
C VAL A 103 -17.86 2.54 24.26
N SER A 104 -16.54 2.47 24.04
CA SER A 104 -15.54 2.96 25.00
C SER A 104 -15.31 4.47 24.88
N THR A 105 -15.20 5.15 26.02
CA THR A 105 -14.86 6.58 26.11
C THR A 105 -13.36 6.86 25.96
N LYS A 106 -12.49 5.85 26.07
CA LYS A 106 -11.04 6.04 25.98
C LYS A 106 -10.61 6.41 24.55
N GLN A 107 -10.25 7.67 24.33
CA GLN A 107 -9.68 8.16 23.07
C GLN A 107 -8.15 8.09 23.13
N HIS A 108 -7.55 7.79 21.99
CA HIS A 108 -6.11 7.80 21.80
C HIS A 108 -5.79 8.84 20.74
N HIS A 109 -4.94 9.80 21.10
CA HIS A 109 -4.55 10.90 20.25
C HIS A 109 -3.04 10.88 19.99
N ILE A 110 -2.59 11.59 18.96
CA ILE A 110 -1.16 11.74 18.70
C ILE A 110 -0.46 12.52 19.82
N THR A 111 -1.18 13.46 20.45
CA THR A 111 -0.67 14.33 21.52
C THR A 111 -0.40 13.59 22.82
N ASP A 112 -0.95 12.39 23.01
CA ASP A 112 -0.68 11.58 24.19
C ASP A 112 0.77 11.09 24.23
N LEU A 113 1.47 11.09 23.09
CA LEU A 113 2.86 10.61 22.91
C LEU A 113 3.10 9.20 23.50
N ASP A 114 2.05 8.41 23.70
CA ASP A 114 2.15 7.03 24.18
C ASP A 114 2.46 6.11 23.00
N LEU A 115 3.74 5.74 22.87
CA LEU A 115 4.23 4.85 21.83
C LEU A 115 3.49 3.51 21.78
N ARG A 116 2.86 3.06 22.88
CA ARG A 116 2.09 1.82 22.91
C ARG A 116 0.85 1.87 22.00
N TYR A 117 0.25 3.04 21.85
CA TYR A 117 -0.94 3.26 21.03
C TYR A 117 -0.61 3.99 19.72
N PHE A 118 0.66 3.99 19.32
CA PHE A 118 1.08 4.56 18.05
C PHE A 118 0.28 3.95 16.89
N TRP A 119 -0.22 4.82 16.00
CA TRP A 119 -1.06 4.47 14.86
C TRP A 119 -2.38 3.74 15.22
N SER A 120 -2.83 3.87 16.46
CA SER A 120 -4.14 3.36 16.92
C SER A 120 -5.02 4.54 17.37
N TRP A 121 -4.91 5.67 16.66
CA TRP A 121 -5.60 6.90 16.99
C TRP A 121 -7.08 6.85 16.64
N SER A 122 -7.86 7.59 17.40
CA SER A 122 -9.32 7.63 17.28
C SER A 122 -9.80 8.62 16.22
N SER A 123 -9.08 9.72 16.00
CA SER A 123 -9.44 10.74 15.02
C SER A 123 -8.62 10.58 13.75
N PHE A 124 -9.25 10.82 12.60
CA PHE A 124 -8.55 10.89 11.31
C PHE A 124 -7.51 12.02 11.28
N GLU A 125 -7.77 13.11 12.00
CA GLU A 125 -6.89 14.29 12.08
C GLU A 125 -5.51 13.94 12.66
N ASP A 126 -5.45 13.04 13.64
CA ASP A 126 -4.20 12.57 14.24
C ASP A 126 -3.29 11.90 13.18
N TYR A 127 -3.87 11.13 12.26
CA TYR A 127 -3.14 10.50 11.15
C TYR A 127 -2.65 11.53 10.14
N LEU A 128 -3.46 12.55 9.83
CA LEU A 128 -3.04 13.65 8.96
C LEU A 128 -1.88 14.45 9.57
N MET A 129 -1.94 14.74 10.87
CA MET A 129 -0.88 15.43 11.59
C MET A 129 0.43 14.64 11.55
N PHE A 130 0.37 13.32 11.74
CA PHE A 130 1.55 12.46 11.55
C PHE A 130 2.10 12.54 10.13
N CYS A 131 1.23 12.38 9.11
CA CYS A 131 1.67 12.40 7.70
C CYS A 131 2.31 13.73 7.34
N PHE A 132 1.74 14.84 7.81
CA PHE A 132 2.27 16.18 7.61
C PHE A 132 3.63 16.35 8.30
N ALA A 133 3.75 15.99 9.58
CA ALA A 133 5.00 16.06 10.33
C ALA A 133 6.10 15.19 9.70
N PHE A 134 5.76 13.96 9.29
CA PHE A 134 6.68 13.06 8.60
C PHE A 134 7.11 13.63 7.25
N THR A 135 6.20 14.23 6.48
CA THR A 135 6.51 14.87 5.20
C THR A 135 7.46 16.05 5.39
N LEU A 136 7.23 16.92 6.39
CA LEU A 136 8.12 18.03 6.71
C LEU A 136 9.51 17.56 7.15
N LEU A 137 9.57 16.51 7.97
CA LEU A 137 10.83 15.90 8.39
C LEU A 137 11.60 15.36 7.18
N CYS A 138 10.93 14.59 6.31
CA CYS A 138 11.52 14.08 5.08
C CYS A 138 11.96 15.21 4.14
N ALA A 139 11.19 16.29 4.02
CA ALA A 139 11.57 17.45 3.23
C ALA A 139 12.84 18.13 3.77
N PHE A 140 12.91 18.33 5.09
CA PHE A 140 14.06 18.93 5.75
C PHE A 140 15.32 18.07 5.59
N ILE A 141 15.23 16.76 5.83
CA ILE A 141 16.35 15.84 5.64
C ILE A 141 16.76 15.79 4.16
N THR A 142 15.80 15.66 3.26
CA THR A 142 16.10 15.61 1.81
C THR A 142 16.78 16.89 1.36
N PHE A 143 16.31 18.06 1.79
CA PHE A 143 16.93 19.35 1.46
C PHE A 143 18.39 19.44 1.91
N LEU A 144 18.72 18.92 3.09
CA LEU A 144 20.09 18.95 3.62
C LEU A 144 21.03 17.93 2.95
N PHE A 145 20.51 16.79 2.50
CA PHE A 145 21.32 15.65 2.05
C PHE A 145 21.18 15.33 0.55
N LEU A 146 20.45 16.14 -0.23
CA LEU A 146 20.13 15.86 -1.65
C LEU A 146 21.38 15.69 -2.52
N ASP A 147 22.42 16.48 -2.25
CA ASP A 147 23.67 16.45 -3.03
C ASP A 147 24.47 15.14 -2.82
N TRP A 148 24.16 14.36 -1.78
CA TRP A 148 24.83 13.09 -1.52
C TRP A 148 24.10 11.93 -2.21
N LEU A 149 24.71 11.40 -3.28
CA LEU A 149 24.19 10.25 -4.03
C LEU A 149 23.83 9.05 -3.15
N LEU A 150 24.68 8.73 -2.15
CA LEU A 150 24.43 7.63 -1.24
C LEU A 150 23.12 7.82 -0.44
N PHE A 151 22.80 9.05 -0.05
CA PHE A 151 21.55 9.37 0.62
C PHE A 151 20.35 9.18 -0.31
N VAL A 152 20.43 9.69 -1.55
CA VAL A 152 19.36 9.55 -2.54
C VAL A 152 19.07 8.08 -2.86
N GLU A 153 20.10 7.27 -3.10
CA GLU A 153 19.93 5.82 -3.33
C GLU A 153 19.36 5.11 -2.09
N ALA A 154 19.86 5.43 -0.89
CA ALA A 154 19.33 4.87 0.35
C ALA A 154 17.85 5.23 0.59
N LEU A 155 17.44 6.45 0.24
CA LEU A 155 16.06 6.91 0.32
C LEU A 155 15.14 6.08 -0.60
N GLY A 156 15.60 5.84 -1.83
CA GLY A 156 14.91 4.97 -2.79
C GLY A 156 14.80 3.52 -2.28
N SER A 157 15.90 2.95 -1.79
CA SER A 157 15.90 1.61 -1.18
C SER A 157 14.95 1.53 0.02
N GLN A 158 14.91 2.56 0.87
CA GLN A 158 14.01 2.62 2.02
C GLN A 158 12.53 2.65 1.60
N ALA A 159 12.19 3.42 0.57
CA ALA A 159 10.83 3.47 0.03
C ALA A 159 10.35 2.09 -0.46
N VAL A 160 11.20 1.39 -1.22
CA VAL A 160 10.89 0.05 -1.72
C VAL A 160 10.84 -0.97 -0.59
N MET A 161 11.71 -0.87 0.43
CA MET A 161 11.67 -1.74 1.61
C MET A 161 10.37 -1.60 2.40
N PHE A 162 9.90 -0.36 2.62
CA PHE A 162 8.59 -0.15 3.25
C PHE A 162 7.47 -0.71 2.39
N GLU A 163 7.46 -0.48 1.08
CA GLU A 163 6.47 -1.09 0.19
C GLU A 163 6.49 -2.62 0.28
N ALA A 164 7.67 -3.25 0.34
CA ALA A 164 7.80 -4.70 0.46
C ALA A 164 7.16 -5.27 1.74
N MET A 165 7.06 -4.44 2.79
CA MET A 165 6.43 -4.80 4.06
C MET A 165 4.91 -4.58 4.08
N LEU A 166 4.25 -4.20 2.97
CA LEU A 166 2.83 -3.85 2.97
C LEU A 166 1.92 -4.93 3.56
N GLY A 167 2.17 -6.21 3.24
CA GLY A 167 1.33 -7.31 3.68
C GLY A 167 1.65 -7.77 5.11
N LEU A 168 2.83 -7.44 5.63
CA LEU A 168 3.31 -7.95 6.90
C LEU A 168 2.41 -7.55 8.09
N PRO A 169 1.95 -6.30 8.23
CA PRO A 169 1.02 -5.94 9.29
C PRO A 169 -0.30 -6.73 9.24
N GLN A 170 -0.82 -7.00 8.04
CA GLN A 170 -2.03 -7.80 7.88
C GLN A 170 -1.79 -9.26 8.27
N LEU A 171 -0.67 -9.85 7.84
CA LEU A 171 -0.26 -11.21 8.21
C LEU A 171 -0.17 -11.38 9.74
N LEU A 172 0.47 -10.42 10.42
CA LEU A 172 0.62 -10.42 11.88
C LEU A 172 -0.71 -10.22 12.59
N GLN A 173 -1.57 -9.32 12.10
CA GLN A 173 -2.90 -9.11 12.67
C GLN A 173 -3.78 -10.35 12.56
N ASN A 174 -3.80 -10.99 11.39
CA ASN A 174 -4.50 -12.26 11.18
C ASN A 174 -4.00 -13.36 12.13
N TYR A 175 -2.68 -13.43 12.33
CA TYR A 175 -2.07 -14.40 13.26
C TYR A 175 -2.48 -14.14 14.71
N ASN A 176 -2.44 -12.88 15.15
CA ASN A 176 -2.82 -12.48 16.51
C ASN A 176 -4.31 -12.69 16.78
N ASN A 177 -5.16 -12.34 15.81
CA ASN A 177 -6.61 -12.51 15.90
C ASN A 177 -7.04 -13.98 15.70
N ARG A 178 -6.12 -14.85 15.24
CA ARG A 178 -6.39 -16.23 14.83
C ARG A 178 -7.59 -16.33 13.87
N SER A 179 -7.76 -15.31 13.02
CA SER A 179 -8.93 -15.12 12.18
C SER A 179 -8.63 -14.15 11.06
N THR A 180 -9.22 -14.39 9.90
CA THR A 180 -9.22 -13.47 8.74
C THR A 180 -10.58 -12.81 8.54
N ARG A 181 -11.46 -12.83 9.55
CA ARG A 181 -12.80 -12.25 9.45
C ARG A 181 -12.72 -10.74 9.24
N GLY A 182 -13.46 -10.22 8.25
CA GLY A 182 -13.47 -8.80 7.88
C GLY A 182 -12.36 -8.38 6.92
N MET A 183 -11.40 -9.26 6.62
CA MET A 183 -10.40 -9.05 5.56
C MET A 183 -10.98 -9.49 4.21
N SER A 184 -10.85 -8.64 3.20
CA SER A 184 -11.25 -8.96 1.83
C SER A 184 -10.22 -9.87 1.18
N VAL A 185 -10.58 -11.13 0.92
CA VAL A 185 -9.71 -12.07 0.18
C VAL A 185 -9.41 -11.55 -1.23
N LYS A 186 -10.36 -10.82 -1.84
CA LYS A 186 -10.16 -10.19 -3.16
C LYS A 186 -9.04 -9.15 -3.16
N MET A 187 -8.88 -8.40 -2.05
CA MET A 187 -7.77 -7.46 -1.90
C MET A 187 -6.43 -8.19 -2.00
N VAL A 188 -6.28 -9.29 -1.25
CA VAL A 188 -5.03 -10.06 -1.21
C VAL A 188 -4.72 -10.69 -2.56
N LEU A 189 -5.73 -11.26 -3.25
CA LEU A 189 -5.55 -11.80 -4.60
C LEU A 189 -5.10 -10.72 -5.62
N LEU A 190 -5.62 -9.51 -5.49
CA LEU A 190 -5.23 -8.39 -6.35
C LEU A 190 -3.85 -7.84 -6.01
N TRP A 191 -3.44 -7.85 -4.73
CA TRP A 191 -2.04 -7.60 -4.35
C TRP A 191 -1.12 -8.60 -5.01
N THR A 192 -1.42 -9.90 -4.90
CA THR A 192 -0.57 -10.95 -5.46
C THR A 192 -0.44 -10.81 -6.97
N ALA A 193 -1.55 -10.55 -7.67
CA ALA A 193 -1.52 -10.31 -9.11
C ALA A 193 -0.67 -9.07 -9.47
N GLY A 194 -0.82 -7.98 -8.72
CA GLY A 194 -0.03 -6.76 -8.91
C GLY A 194 1.45 -6.96 -8.65
N ASP A 195 1.81 -7.70 -7.61
CA ASP A 195 3.20 -7.93 -7.20
C ASP A 195 3.90 -8.93 -8.14
N VAL A 196 3.20 -9.95 -8.64
CA VAL A 196 3.69 -10.81 -9.74
C VAL A 196 3.93 -9.98 -11.00
N PHE A 197 2.99 -9.11 -11.37
CA PHE A 197 3.12 -8.25 -12.55
C PHE A 197 4.30 -7.28 -12.42
N LYS A 198 4.41 -6.55 -11.30
CA LYS A 198 5.53 -5.64 -11.02
C LYS A 198 6.88 -6.36 -11.01
N THR A 199 6.96 -7.50 -10.33
CA THR A 199 8.20 -8.29 -10.26
C THR A 199 8.63 -8.75 -11.64
N THR A 200 7.69 -9.22 -12.47
CA THR A 200 7.96 -9.61 -13.86
C THR A 200 8.47 -8.42 -14.68
N TYR A 201 7.84 -7.25 -14.53
CA TYR A 201 8.29 -6.02 -15.17
C TYR A 201 9.73 -5.65 -14.77
N PHE A 202 10.09 -5.75 -13.48
CA PHE A 202 11.44 -5.47 -13.01
C PHE A 202 12.47 -6.48 -13.52
N VAL A 203 12.10 -7.75 -13.65
CA VAL A 203 12.97 -8.78 -14.25
C VAL A 203 13.22 -8.50 -15.73
N ILE A 204 12.17 -8.18 -16.49
CA ILE A 204 12.29 -7.89 -17.93
C ILE A 204 13.14 -6.64 -18.17
N ASN A 205 13.02 -5.62 -17.32
CA ASN A 205 13.78 -4.38 -17.44
C ASN A 205 15.15 -4.42 -16.74
N GLU A 206 15.65 -5.60 -16.38
CA GLU A 206 16.95 -5.79 -15.71
C GLU A 206 17.17 -4.83 -14.52
N SER A 207 16.10 -4.58 -13.76
CA SER A 207 16.14 -3.65 -12.65
C SER A 207 17.06 -4.15 -11.53
N PRO A 208 17.62 -3.26 -10.69
CA PRO A 208 18.54 -3.65 -9.62
C PRO A 208 17.97 -4.77 -8.73
N ALA A 209 18.84 -5.67 -8.26
CA ALA A 209 18.44 -6.87 -7.51
C ALA A 209 17.54 -6.59 -6.29
N GLN A 210 17.59 -5.39 -5.71
CA GLN A 210 16.70 -4.97 -4.62
C GLN A 210 15.21 -5.09 -4.99
N PHE A 211 14.82 -4.76 -6.23
CA PHE A 211 13.44 -4.83 -6.69
C PHE A 211 12.96 -6.27 -6.80
N LEU A 212 13.82 -7.18 -7.26
CA LEU A 212 13.54 -8.60 -7.33
C LEU A 212 13.34 -9.21 -5.94
N VAL A 213 14.24 -8.90 -4.99
CA VAL A 213 14.15 -9.39 -3.61
C VAL A 213 12.87 -8.87 -2.95
N CYS A 214 12.56 -7.59 -3.09
CA CYS A 214 11.34 -6.99 -2.54
C CYS A 214 10.08 -7.61 -3.13
N GLY A 215 10.02 -7.76 -4.46
CA GLY A 215 8.90 -8.40 -5.14
C GLY A 215 8.68 -9.85 -4.70
N ALA A 216 9.76 -10.62 -4.54
CA ALA A 216 9.69 -12.00 -4.03
C ALA A 216 9.17 -12.04 -2.57
N VAL A 217 9.62 -11.13 -1.71
CA VAL A 217 9.14 -11.02 -0.32
C VAL A 217 7.66 -10.69 -0.27
N GLN A 218 7.19 -9.76 -1.10
CA GLN A 218 5.77 -9.41 -1.17
C GLN A 218 4.91 -10.60 -1.58
N ILE A 219 5.27 -11.29 -2.67
CA ILE A 219 4.56 -12.47 -3.16
C ILE A 219 4.52 -13.56 -2.07
N LEU A 220 5.62 -13.75 -1.33
CA LEU A 220 5.67 -14.72 -0.23
C LEU A 220 4.72 -14.35 0.91
N ILE A 221 4.69 -13.09 1.31
CA ILE A 221 3.79 -12.58 2.36
C ILE A 221 2.33 -12.75 1.94
N ASP A 222 2.01 -12.43 0.69
CA ASP A 222 0.67 -12.59 0.14
C ASP A 222 0.22 -14.05 0.15
N ILE A 223 1.07 -14.98 -0.29
CA ILE A 223 0.80 -16.41 -0.22
C ILE A 223 0.58 -16.83 1.25
N ALA A 224 1.37 -16.33 2.19
CA ALA A 224 1.20 -16.62 3.61
C ALA A 224 -0.15 -16.12 4.15
N ILE A 225 -0.62 -14.95 3.72
CA ILE A 225 -1.96 -14.44 4.07
C ILE A 225 -3.06 -15.32 3.45
N LEU A 226 -2.92 -15.74 2.19
CA LEU A 226 -3.88 -16.64 1.53
C LEU A 226 -3.93 -18.01 2.23
N LEU A 227 -2.80 -18.52 2.72
CA LEU A 227 -2.75 -19.73 3.54
C LEU A 227 -3.47 -19.55 4.88
N GLN A 228 -3.34 -18.38 5.52
CA GLN A 228 -4.11 -18.06 6.74
C GLN A 228 -5.63 -18.07 6.46
N VAL A 229 -6.07 -17.56 5.31
CA VAL A 229 -7.49 -17.62 4.91
C VAL A 229 -7.97 -19.07 4.82
N GLY A 230 -7.19 -19.95 4.19
CA GLY A 230 -7.51 -21.37 4.10
C GLY A 230 -7.56 -22.06 5.48
N TYR A 231 -6.58 -21.78 6.34
CA TYR A 231 -6.46 -22.40 7.66
C TYR A 231 -7.53 -21.93 8.65
N TYR A 232 -7.71 -20.61 8.82
CA TYR A 232 -8.70 -20.06 9.76
C TYR A 232 -10.15 -20.18 9.23
N GLY A 233 -10.33 -20.26 7.91
CA GLY A 233 -11.63 -20.57 7.31
C GLY A 233 -12.11 -22.00 7.62
N GLN A 234 -11.20 -22.97 7.72
CA GLN A 234 -11.52 -24.34 8.15
C GLN A 234 -11.90 -24.41 9.63
N ASP A 235 -11.14 -23.74 10.50
CA ASP A 235 -11.42 -23.68 11.95
C ASP A 235 -12.82 -23.11 12.25
N SER A 236 -13.23 -22.10 11.49
CA SER A 236 -14.58 -21.52 11.61
C SER A 236 -15.69 -22.51 11.21
N ARG A 237 -15.47 -23.40 10.23
CA ARG A 237 -16.43 -24.44 9.86
C ARG A 237 -16.48 -25.59 10.86
N ILE A 238 -15.33 -25.99 11.42
CA ILE A 238 -15.27 -27.07 12.42
C ILE A 238 -15.99 -26.68 13.72
N LYS A 239 -15.94 -25.39 14.12
CA LYS A 239 -16.63 -24.92 15.34
C LYS A 239 -18.16 -24.80 15.21
N LEU A 240 -18.69 -24.79 13.98
CA LEU A 240 -20.12 -24.60 13.69
C LEU A 240 -20.84 -25.90 13.30
N GLY A 241 -20.11 -26.98 12.97
CA GLY A 241 -20.65 -28.31 12.68
C GLY A 241 -20.61 -29.21 13.89
#